data_AF-A0A382U7T3-F1
#
_entry.id   AF-A0A382U7T3-F1
#
_cell.length_a   1.000
_cell.length_b   1.000
_cell.length_c   1.000
_cell.angle_alpha   90.00
_cell.angle_beta   90.00
_cell.angle_gamma   90.00
#
_symmetry.space_group_name_H-M   'P 1'
#
loop_
_entity.id
_entity.type
_entity.pdbx_description
1 polymer ?
#
loop_
_entity_poly.entity_id
_entity_poly.type
_entity_poly.pdbx_seq_one_letter_code
_entity_poly.pdbx_strand_id
1 'polypeptide(L)'
;MEAAYEQVNGVQSVTSGYAGGQVESPTYEAVCSGTTGHAEVVQLVLDTQVISFEEILEIFFGIHDPTTVDRQGNDVGPHYRSGIFAEDDQQLATSQQMVERLTKEAIYP
;
A
#
# COMPACT_ATOMS: atom_id res chain seq x y z
N MET A 1 8.26 -0.49 -4.03
CA MET A 1 7.66 -0.26 -2.70
C MET A 1 8.45 -0.97 -1.60
N GLU A 2 8.78 -2.25 -1.72
CA GLU A 2 9.53 -3.05 -0.71
C GLU A 2 10.80 -2.36 -0.17
N ALA A 3 11.74 -1.99 -1.06
CA ALA A 3 13.02 -1.38 -0.67
C ALA A 3 12.88 -0.07 0.13
N ALA A 4 11.75 0.64 0.01
CA ALA A 4 11.50 1.85 0.79
C ALA A 4 11.26 1.54 2.28
N TYR A 5 10.71 0.36 2.59
CA TYR A 5 10.40 -0.06 3.96
C TYR A 5 11.52 -0.88 4.62
N GLU A 6 12.36 -1.57 3.85
CA GLU A 6 13.49 -2.35 4.39
C GLU A 6 14.48 -1.51 5.21
N GLN A 7 14.56 -0.20 4.95
CA GLN A 7 15.47 0.72 5.63
C GLN A 7 14.81 1.49 6.78
N VAL A 8 13.51 1.26 7.03
CA VAL A 8 12.75 1.99 8.04
C VAL A 8 12.96 1.35 9.41
N ASN A 9 13.45 2.13 10.36
CA ASN A 9 13.61 1.67 11.73
C ASN A 9 12.23 1.32 12.33
N GLY A 10 12.12 0.15 12.95
CA GLY A 10 10.85 -0.37 13.48
C GLY A 10 10.09 -1.28 12.49
N VAL A 11 10.50 -1.39 11.23
CA VAL A 11 10.02 -2.44 10.33
C VAL A 11 10.83 -3.71 10.58
N GLN A 12 10.17 -4.78 11.03
CA GLN A 12 10.80 -6.06 11.34
C GLN A 12 10.92 -6.95 10.10
N SER A 13 9.91 -6.93 9.22
CA SER A 13 9.96 -7.61 7.93
C SER A 13 9.07 -6.94 6.90
N VAL A 14 9.46 -7.12 5.64
CA VAL A 14 8.70 -6.71 4.45
C VAL A 14 8.53 -7.95 3.59
N THR A 15 7.32 -8.21 3.09
CA THR A 15 7.05 -9.35 2.20
C THR A 15 6.22 -8.90 1.02
N SER A 16 6.78 -9.02 -0.19
CA SER A 16 6.07 -8.74 -1.44
C SER A 16 5.05 -9.82 -1.76
N GLY A 17 3.88 -9.42 -2.24
CA GLY A 17 2.78 -10.33 -2.57
C GLY A 17 1.64 -9.70 -3.36
N TYR A 18 0.51 -10.40 -3.40
CA TYR A 18 -0.69 -9.99 -4.14
C TYR A 18 -1.91 -10.02 -3.24
N ALA A 19 -2.73 -8.95 -3.24
CA ALA A 19 -3.94 -8.88 -2.43
C ALA A 19 -5.08 -8.12 -3.13
N GLY A 20 -6.29 -8.24 -2.58
CA GLY A 20 -7.48 -7.49 -3.03
C GLY A 20 -8.14 -8.00 -4.31
N GLY A 21 -7.74 -9.16 -4.81
CA GLY A 21 -8.37 -9.86 -5.93
C GLY A 21 -9.30 -10.99 -5.51
N GLN A 22 -9.84 -11.71 -6.50
CA GLN A 22 -10.86 -12.77 -6.32
C GLN A 22 -10.31 -14.19 -6.49
N VAL A 23 -9.09 -14.32 -7.03
CA VAL A 23 -8.47 -15.63 -7.32
C VAL A 23 -7.65 -16.08 -6.11
N GLU A 24 -7.95 -17.26 -5.56
CA GLU A 24 -7.14 -17.85 -4.50
C GLU A 24 -5.77 -18.30 -5.04
N SER A 25 -4.70 -18.01 -4.29
CA SER A 25 -3.31 -18.40 -4.62
C SER A 25 -2.91 -18.11 -6.09
N PRO A 26 -3.02 -16.86 -6.56
CA PRO A 26 -2.73 -16.52 -7.94
C PRO A 26 -1.24 -16.72 -8.26
N THR A 27 -0.91 -17.15 -9.48
CA THR A 27 0.47 -17.07 -9.96
C THR A 27 0.80 -15.66 -10.45
N TYR A 28 2.08 -15.35 -10.58
CA TYR A 28 2.53 -14.08 -11.14
C TYR A 28 1.92 -13.83 -12.52
N GLU A 29 1.96 -14.81 -13.41
CA GLU A 29 1.42 -14.70 -14.76
C GLU A 29 -0.09 -14.42 -14.76
N ALA A 30 -0.81 -15.02 -13.80
CA ALA A 30 -2.23 -14.76 -13.63
C ALA A 30 -2.48 -13.30 -13.21
N VAL A 31 -1.68 -12.74 -12.29
CA VAL A 31 -1.80 -11.33 -11.89
C VAL A 31 -1.44 -10.38 -13.04
N CYS A 32 -0.36 -10.67 -13.77
CA CYS A 32 0.05 -9.87 -14.94
C CYS A 32 -1.01 -9.84 -16.05
N SER A 33 -1.87 -10.86 -16.14
CA SER A 33 -3.00 -10.85 -17.09
C SER A 33 -4.04 -9.77 -16.78
N GLY A 34 -4.03 -9.21 -15.55
CA GLY A 34 -4.94 -8.17 -15.09
C GLY A 34 -6.35 -8.67 -14.74
N THR A 35 -6.66 -9.95 -14.92
CA THR A 35 -8.03 -10.48 -14.73
C THR A 35 -8.31 -11.01 -13.31
N THR A 36 -7.29 -11.15 -12.47
CA THR A 36 -7.45 -11.68 -11.10
C THR A 36 -8.01 -10.65 -10.12
N GLY A 37 -7.92 -9.36 -10.47
CA GLY A 37 -8.25 -8.24 -9.60
C GLY A 37 -7.23 -7.98 -8.49
N HIS A 38 -6.14 -8.74 -8.40
CA HIS A 38 -5.11 -8.50 -7.38
C HIS A 38 -4.31 -7.22 -7.67
N ALA A 39 -3.88 -6.56 -6.59
CA ALA A 39 -2.85 -5.53 -6.59
C ALA A 39 -1.53 -6.13 -6.12
N GLU A 40 -0.42 -5.61 -6.62
CA GLU A 40 0.87 -5.76 -5.98
C GLU A 40 0.84 -5.03 -4.63
N VAL A 41 1.25 -5.73 -3.57
CA VAL A 41 1.27 -5.20 -2.21
C VAL A 41 2.55 -5.62 -1.50
N VAL A 42 2.87 -4.90 -0.43
CA VAL A 42 3.86 -5.33 0.55
C VAL A 42 3.17 -5.51 1.91
N GLN A 43 3.39 -6.65 2.54
CA GLN A 43 3.00 -6.89 3.92
C GLN A 43 4.15 -6.44 4.84
N LEU A 44 3.82 -5.67 5.86
CA LEU A 44 4.78 -5.15 6.83
C LEU A 44 4.53 -5.76 8.21
N VAL A 45 5.58 -6.23 8.87
CA VAL A 45 5.55 -6.55 10.30
C VAL A 45 6.27 -5.43 11.05
N LEU A 46 5.57 -4.79 11.99
CA LEU A 46 6.03 -3.58 12.67
C LEU A 46 6.32 -3.84 14.15
N ASP A 47 7.39 -3.22 14.65
CA ASP A 47 7.58 -2.98 16.09
C ASP A 47 6.88 -1.67 16.48
N THR A 48 5.68 -1.80 17.05
CA THR A 48 4.83 -0.65 17.41
C THR A 48 5.38 0.19 18.56
N GLN A 49 6.47 -0.24 19.21
CA GLN A 49 7.20 0.58 20.19
C GLN A 49 8.22 1.52 19.52
N VAL A 50 8.59 1.25 18.27
CA VAL A 50 9.62 2.00 17.53
C VAL A 50 9.01 2.88 16.45
N ILE A 51 7.97 2.37 15.76
CA ILE A 51 7.28 3.09 14.69
C ILE A 51 5.76 2.94 14.82
N SER A 52 5.03 4.02 14.60
CA SER A 52 3.58 4.01 14.55
C SER A 52 3.06 3.65 13.16
N PHE A 53 1.82 3.15 13.10
CA PHE A 53 1.14 2.93 11.83
C PHE A 53 0.92 4.24 11.05
N GLU A 54 0.75 5.36 11.74
CA GLU A 54 0.62 6.68 11.09
C GLU A 54 1.90 7.06 10.33
N GLU A 55 3.08 6.87 10.92
CA GLU A 55 4.36 7.11 10.24
C GLU A 55 4.54 6.20 9.01
N ILE A 56 4.07 4.96 9.07
CA ILE A 56 4.05 4.07 7.90
C ILE A 56 3.16 4.63 6.80
N LEU A 57 1.99 5.17 7.14
CA LEU A 57 1.11 5.82 6.16
C LEU A 57 1.75 7.08 5.57
N GLU A 58 2.47 7.87 6.36
CA GLU A 58 3.20 9.04 5.84
C GLU A 58 4.26 8.62 4.83
N ILE A 59 5.01 7.55 5.10
CA ILE A 59 5.96 6.97 4.14
C ILE A 59 5.21 6.48 2.90
N PHE A 60 4.11 5.74 3.06
CA PHE A 60 3.29 5.24 1.96
C PHE A 60 2.89 6.38 1.01
N PHE A 61 2.26 7.44 1.52
CA PHE A 61 1.87 8.57 0.70
C PHE A 61 3.09 9.34 0.14
N GLY A 62 4.21 9.38 0.86
CA GLY A 62 5.44 10.04 0.40
C GLY A 62 6.17 9.37 -0.76
N ILE A 63 5.95 8.08 -1.03
CA ILE A 63 6.74 7.30 -2.02
C ILE A 63 6.02 7.03 -3.34
N HIS A 64 4.74 7.38 -3.48
CA HIS A 64 3.97 7.19 -4.71
C HIS A 64 2.86 8.23 -4.88
N ASP A 65 2.22 8.29 -6.05
CA ASP A 65 1.08 9.18 -6.30
C ASP A 65 -0.24 8.41 -6.07
N PRO A 66 -0.99 8.70 -4.99
CA PRO A 66 -2.24 7.99 -4.69
C PRO A 66 -3.40 8.42 -5.59
N THR A 67 -3.26 9.46 -6.40
CA THR A 67 -4.33 10.00 -7.26
C THR A 67 -4.36 9.38 -8.66
N THR A 68 -3.29 8.70 -9.06
CA THR A 68 -3.22 8.03 -10.34
C THR A 68 -3.93 6.68 -10.29
N VAL A 69 -5.13 6.63 -10.86
CA VAL A 69 -5.91 5.39 -10.98
C VAL A 69 -5.14 4.37 -11.82
N ASP A 70 -4.95 3.16 -11.26
CA ASP A 70 -4.36 2.00 -11.92
C ASP A 70 -2.99 2.28 -12.58
N ARG A 71 -2.17 3.13 -11.95
CA ARG A 71 -0.85 3.52 -12.44
C ARG A 71 0.04 4.01 -11.31
N GLN A 72 1.33 3.69 -11.39
CA GLN A 72 2.39 4.36 -10.63
C GLN A 72 3.56 4.70 -11.55
N GLY A 73 3.81 5.99 -11.77
CA GLY A 73 4.83 6.45 -12.72
C GLY A 73 4.62 5.90 -14.12
N ASN A 74 5.59 5.11 -14.62
CA ASN A 74 5.53 4.48 -15.94
C ASN A 74 4.80 3.12 -15.94
N ASP A 75 4.49 2.58 -14.77
CA ASP A 75 3.88 1.26 -14.62
C ASP A 75 2.35 1.42 -14.65
N VAL A 76 1.70 0.80 -15.64
CA VAL A 76 0.27 0.99 -15.94
C VAL A 76 -0.45 -0.34 -15.88
N GLY A 77 -1.50 -0.41 -15.05
CA GLY A 77 -2.33 -1.59 -14.89
C GLY A 77 -3.07 -1.60 -13.56
N PRO A 78 -4.21 -2.31 -13.47
CA PRO A 78 -5.02 -2.38 -12.26
C PRO A 78 -4.28 -3.01 -11.07
N HIS A 79 -3.19 -3.73 -11.32
CA HIS A 79 -2.32 -4.28 -10.29
C HIS A 79 -1.38 -3.24 -9.65
N TYR A 80 -1.20 -2.05 -10.26
CA TYR A 80 -0.43 -0.93 -9.72
C TYR A 80 -1.28 0.12 -8.99
N ARG A 81 -2.53 -0.19 -8.67
CA ARG A 81 -3.41 0.75 -7.96
C ARG A 81 -2.89 1.03 -6.55
N SER A 82 -3.07 2.27 -6.09
CA SER A 82 -2.85 2.63 -4.69
C SER A 82 -3.93 1.98 -3.80
N GLY A 83 -3.53 1.30 -2.73
CA GLY A 83 -4.46 0.67 -1.80
C GLY A 83 -3.83 0.35 -0.45
N ILE A 84 -4.63 0.47 0.61
CA ILE A 84 -4.27 0.10 1.98
C ILE A 84 -5.21 -1.03 2.41
N PHE A 85 -4.64 -2.13 2.89
CA PHE A 85 -5.38 -3.29 3.37
C PHE A 85 -5.24 -3.36 4.89
N ALA A 86 -6.21 -2.81 5.61
CA ALA A 86 -6.23 -2.78 7.05
C ALA A 86 -6.49 -4.18 7.64
N GLU A 87 -5.73 -4.54 8.68
CA GLU A 87 -5.94 -5.80 9.43
C GLU A 87 -7.04 -5.67 10.48
N ASP A 88 -7.31 -4.45 10.95
CA ASP A 88 -8.33 -4.15 11.96
C ASP A 88 -9.03 -2.78 11.74
N ASP A 89 -10.09 -2.55 12.51
CA ASP A 89 -10.89 -1.32 12.44
C ASP A 89 -10.08 -0.06 12.82
N GLN A 90 -9.05 -0.21 13.66
CA GLN A 90 -8.22 0.91 14.09
C GLN A 90 -7.30 1.37 12.97
N GLN A 91 -6.68 0.44 12.25
CA GLN A 91 -5.90 0.73 11.04
C GLN A 91 -6.79 1.34 9.95
N LEU A 92 -8.02 0.81 9.78
CA LEU A 92 -8.97 1.38 8.82
C LEU A 92 -9.30 2.84 9.16
N ALA A 93 -9.65 3.13 10.41
CA ALA A 93 -9.95 4.49 10.86
C ALA A 93 -8.75 5.43 10.70
N THR A 94 -7.55 4.98 11.06
CA THR A 94 -6.32 5.78 10.94
C THR A 94 -5.98 6.08 9.47
N SER A 95 -6.18 5.10 8.59
CA SER A 95 -5.99 5.27 7.14
C SER A 95 -6.96 6.29 6.55
N GLN A 96 -8.23 6.23 6.94
CA GLN A 96 -9.25 7.19 6.51
C GLN A 96 -8.92 8.61 6.99
N GLN A 97 -8.53 8.76 8.26
CA GLN A 97 -8.12 10.05 8.82
C GLN A 97 -6.91 10.66 8.10
N MET A 98 -5.92 9.84 7.74
CA MET A 98 -4.78 10.28 6.94
C MET A 98 -5.22 10.80 5.57
N VAL A 99 -6.07 10.05 4.86
CA VAL A 99 -6.61 10.47 3.55
C VAL A 99 -7.39 11.78 3.67
N GLU A 100 -8.25 11.91 4.67
CA GLU A 100 -9.01 13.14 4.94
C GLU A 100 -8.06 14.33 5.19
N ARG A 101 -7.01 14.13 5.99
CA ARG A 101 -6.00 15.16 6.27
C ARG A 101 -5.29 15.61 5.00
N LEU A 102 -4.75 14.67 4.21
CA LEU A 102 -4.03 14.96 2.98
C LEU A 102 -4.92 15.67 1.94
N THR A 103 -6.19 15.27 1.87
CA THR A 103 -7.20 15.90 0.99
C THR A 103 -7.46 17.35 1.43
N LYS A 104 -7.63 17.58 2.73
CA LYS A 104 -7.87 18.93 3.28
C LYS A 104 -6.66 19.86 3.08
N GLU A 105 -5.46 19.30 3.16
CA GLU A 105 -4.20 20.02 2.96
C GLU A 105 -3.87 20.22 1.47
N ALA A 106 -4.64 19.62 0.55
CA ALA A 106 -4.43 19.67 -0.89
C ALA A 106 -3.00 19.25 -1.29
N ILE A 107 -2.48 18.21 -0.62
CA ILE A 107 -1.12 17.68 -0.87
C ILE A 107 -1.01 17.09 -2.28
N TYR A 108 -2.09 16.47 -2.76
CA TYR A 108 -2.17 15.89 -4.10
C TYR A 108 -3.17 16.67 -4.97
N PRO A 109 -2.95 16.69 -6.30
CA PRO A 109 -3.77 17.44 -7.26
C PRO A 109 -5.19 16.88 -7.46
#